data_AF-A0A846BY51-F1
#
_entry.id   AF-A0A846BY51-F1
#
_cell.length_a   1.000
_cell.length_b   1.000
_cell.length_c   1.000
_cell.angle_alpha   90.00
_cell.angle_beta   90.00
_cell.angle_gamma   90.00
#
_symmetry.space_group_name_H-M   'P 1'
#
loop_
_entity.id
_entity.type
_entity.pdbx_description
1 polymer ?
#
loop_
_entity_poly.entity_id
_entity_poly.type
_entity_poly.pdbx_seq_one_letter_code
_entity_poly.pdbx_strand_id
1 'polypeptide(L)'
;AYGSDTEEVKTALLEAANAHPDVLLIPEPQVWFQEFADSSLNFDLLVWTGEPKKQPRIKSDLNYFIVKSLNRHQIEVPFPQRDLNLRSPLLEKFINSWFQQHDLPDGGKHPQEILTITSEKPTLLEAELAKVDIEELVQRMRGSEGVEIKDRYYRRNLYPACFIGAEAVEWLMQKQNCTWEVAIALGELLIARQILHHVTDQQSFRDDYLFYRFYADEQ
;
A
#
# COMPACT_ATOMS: atom_id res chain seq x y z
N ALA A 1 17.83 -5.53 1.42
CA ALA A 1 16.65 -5.58 0.52
C ALA A 1 16.42 -7.03 0.05
N TYR A 2 15.36 -7.35 -0.70
CA TYR A 2 15.13 -8.70 -1.25
C TYR A 2 16.28 -9.20 -2.14
N GLY A 3 17.02 -8.30 -2.80
CA GLY A 3 18.18 -8.64 -3.61
C GLY A 3 19.50 -8.81 -2.84
N SER A 4 19.50 -8.70 -1.51
CA SER A 4 20.70 -8.86 -0.69
C SER A 4 21.01 -10.34 -0.43
N ASP A 5 22.29 -10.73 -0.48
CA ASP A 5 22.71 -12.08 -0.10
C ASP A 5 22.46 -12.28 1.41
N THR A 6 21.63 -13.26 1.76
CA THR A 6 21.24 -13.54 3.14
C THR A 6 22.41 -13.98 4.02
N GLU A 7 23.41 -14.65 3.46
CA GLU A 7 24.61 -15.06 4.21
C GLU A 7 25.54 -13.88 4.47
N GLU A 8 25.62 -12.92 3.53
CA GLU A 8 26.34 -11.65 3.77
C GLU A 8 25.65 -10.82 4.86
N VAL A 9 24.31 -10.74 4.86
CA VAL A 9 23.54 -10.07 5.92
C VAL A 9 23.83 -10.70 7.29
N LYS A 10 23.79 -12.03 7.37
CA LYS A 10 24.11 -12.76 8.59
C LYS A 10 25.54 -12.47 9.07
N THR A 11 26.50 -12.48 8.15
CA THR A 11 27.91 -12.19 8.45
C THR A 11 28.08 -10.78 8.98
N ALA A 12 27.47 -9.79 8.33
CA ALA A 12 27.53 -8.39 8.74
C ALA A 12 26.91 -8.15 10.13
N LEU A 13 25.79 -8.80 10.45
CA LEU A 13 25.13 -8.70 11.75
C LEU A 13 25.94 -9.35 12.88
N LEU A 14 26.54 -10.52 12.64
CA LEU A 14 27.42 -11.18 13.60
C LEU A 14 28.72 -10.38 13.81
N GLU A 15 29.28 -9.78 12.75
CA GLU A 15 30.43 -8.88 12.87
C GLU A 15 30.12 -7.69 13.78
N ALA A 16 28.94 -7.06 13.62
CA ALA A 16 28.52 -5.96 14.47
C ALA A 16 28.33 -6.37 15.93
N ALA A 17 27.76 -7.56 16.19
CA ALA A 17 27.59 -8.09 17.54
C ALA A 17 28.92 -8.35 18.24
N ASN A 18 29.87 -9.01 17.55
CA ASN A 18 31.19 -9.35 18.09
C ASN A 18 32.11 -8.13 18.29
N ALA A 19 31.83 -7.01 17.63
CA ALA A 19 32.57 -5.76 17.82
C ALA A 19 32.21 -5.02 19.12
N HIS A 20 31.09 -5.35 19.76
CA HIS A 20 30.61 -4.65 20.95
C HIS A 20 31.20 -5.27 22.24
N PRO A 21 31.87 -4.49 23.13
CA PRO A 21 32.59 -5.04 24.27
C PRO A 21 31.70 -5.67 25.36
N ASP A 22 30.47 -5.17 25.55
CA ASP A 22 29.51 -5.72 26.53
C ASP A 22 28.65 -6.88 25.98
N VAL A 23 28.91 -7.35 24.75
CA VAL A 23 28.28 -8.55 24.18
C VAL A 23 29.14 -9.76 24.50
N LEU A 24 28.53 -10.80 25.05
CA LEU A 24 29.22 -12.02 25.41
C LEU A 24 29.54 -12.86 24.17
N LEU A 25 30.74 -13.44 24.15
CA LEU A 25 31.15 -14.43 23.14
C LEU A 25 30.62 -15.83 23.46
N ILE A 26 30.29 -16.09 24.73
CA ILE A 26 29.73 -17.36 25.20
C ILE A 26 28.60 -17.03 26.20
N PRO A 27 27.34 -17.36 25.88
CA PRO A 27 26.87 -17.97 24.63
C PRO A 27 27.07 -17.04 23.42
N GLU A 28 27.31 -17.64 22.25
CA GLU A 28 27.60 -16.88 21.02
C GLU A 28 26.37 -16.08 20.53
N PRO A 29 26.58 -14.90 19.92
CA PRO A 29 25.52 -14.21 19.20
C PRO A 29 24.94 -15.06 18.07
N GLN A 30 23.64 -14.92 17.83
CA GLN A 30 22.94 -15.67 16.80
C GLN A 30 22.12 -14.73 15.92
N VAL A 31 22.01 -15.07 14.64
CA VAL A 31 21.14 -14.36 13.70
C VAL A 31 20.13 -15.36 13.15
N TRP A 32 18.84 -15.04 13.30
CA TRP A 32 17.75 -15.85 12.79
C TRP A 32 17.06 -15.13 11.65
N PHE A 33 16.86 -15.83 10.53
CA PHE A 33 16.00 -15.37 9.46
C PHE A 33 14.55 -15.63 9.88
N GLN A 34 13.74 -14.58 9.96
CA GLN A 34 12.36 -14.67 10.45
C GLN A 34 11.39 -14.95 9.31
N GLU A 35 11.28 -14.01 8.38
CA GLU A 35 10.27 -14.05 7.33
C GLU A 35 10.65 -13.17 6.13
N PHE A 36 9.91 -13.40 5.05
CA PHE A 36 9.83 -12.53 3.88
C PHE A 36 8.67 -11.55 4.10
N ALA A 37 8.95 -10.28 4.36
CA ALA A 37 7.95 -9.22 4.56
C ALA A 37 7.71 -8.41 3.28
N ASP A 38 6.68 -7.57 3.22
CA ASP A 38 6.23 -6.90 1.98
C ASP A 38 7.33 -6.17 1.18
N SER A 39 8.38 -5.67 1.83
CA SER A 39 9.51 -5.00 1.15
C SER A 39 10.87 -5.27 1.81
N SER A 40 10.97 -6.27 2.68
CA SER A 40 12.20 -6.58 3.42
C SER A 40 12.36 -8.06 3.74
N LEU A 41 13.59 -8.45 3.98
CA LEU A 41 13.93 -9.71 4.65
C LEU A 41 14.13 -9.39 6.12
N ASN A 42 13.37 -10.04 7.00
CA ASN A 42 13.39 -9.75 8.43
C ASN A 42 14.35 -10.72 9.16
N PHE A 43 15.22 -10.17 9.99
CA PHE A 43 16.20 -10.92 10.77
C PHE A 43 16.17 -10.49 12.23
N ASP A 44 16.33 -11.45 13.14
CA ASP A 44 16.61 -11.18 14.55
C ASP A 44 18.08 -11.39 14.85
N LEU A 45 18.69 -10.41 15.53
CA LEU A 45 20.01 -10.54 16.13
C LEU A 45 19.86 -10.77 17.64
N LEU A 46 20.22 -11.97 18.09
CA LEU A 46 20.21 -12.37 19.49
C LEU A 46 21.62 -12.21 20.07
N VAL A 47 21.72 -11.46 21.17
CA VAL A 47 22.97 -11.21 21.89
C VAL A 47 22.78 -11.42 23.39
N TRP A 48 23.85 -11.86 24.06
CA TRP A 48 23.88 -12.04 25.50
C TRP A 48 24.70 -10.94 26.16
N THR A 49 24.26 -10.44 27.33
CA THR A 49 25.01 -9.46 28.11
C THR A 49 25.05 -9.84 29.58
N GLY A 50 26.19 -9.62 30.23
CA GLY A 50 26.35 -9.79 31.67
C GLY A 50 25.77 -8.64 32.50
N GLU A 51 25.40 -7.53 31.86
CA GLU A 51 24.91 -6.33 32.54
C GLU A 51 23.53 -5.89 32.02
N PRO A 52 22.42 -6.52 32.48
CA PRO A 52 21.07 -6.23 31.99
C PRO A 52 20.67 -4.75 32.09
N LYS A 53 21.20 -4.03 33.10
CA LYS A 53 20.93 -2.59 33.28
C LYS A 53 21.44 -1.72 32.13
N LYS A 54 22.44 -2.17 31.38
CA LYS A 54 23.00 -1.46 30.22
C LYS A 54 22.25 -1.75 28.92
N GLN A 55 21.25 -2.63 28.92
CA GLN A 55 20.55 -3.08 27.71
C GLN A 55 20.12 -1.94 26.76
N PRO A 56 19.55 -0.80 27.21
CA PRO A 56 19.19 0.28 26.29
C PRO A 56 20.39 0.88 25.56
N ARG A 57 21.53 1.00 26.26
CA ARG A 57 22.78 1.53 25.72
C ARG A 57 23.42 0.54 24.74
N ILE A 58 23.51 -0.73 25.13
CA ILE A 58 24.04 -1.81 24.28
C ILE A 58 23.21 -1.91 22.99
N LYS A 59 21.87 -1.85 23.08
CA LYS A 59 20.99 -1.85 21.92
C LYS A 59 21.26 -0.66 20.98
N SER A 60 21.41 0.54 21.54
CA SER A 60 21.75 1.73 20.76
C SER A 60 23.08 1.56 20.04
N ASP A 61 24.13 1.14 20.76
CA ASP A 61 25.47 0.97 20.21
C ASP A 61 25.50 -0.12 19.12
N LEU A 62 24.80 -1.24 19.34
CA LEU A 62 24.61 -2.30 18.35
C LEU A 62 23.94 -1.79 17.07
N ASN A 63 22.91 -0.95 17.17
CA ASN A 63 22.28 -0.38 15.97
C ASN A 63 23.28 0.44 15.13
N TYR A 64 24.15 1.23 15.77
CA TYR A 64 25.21 1.96 15.06
C TYR A 64 26.24 1.03 14.42
N PHE A 65 26.64 -0.04 15.13
CA PHE A 65 27.55 -1.04 14.58
C PHE A 65 26.95 -1.81 13.40
N ILE A 66 25.68 -2.17 13.49
CA ILE A 66 24.93 -2.84 12.42
C ILE A 66 24.91 -1.95 11.17
N VAL A 67 24.48 -0.70 11.29
CA VAL A 67 24.46 0.24 10.14
C VAL A 67 25.85 0.36 9.50
N LYS A 68 26.90 0.51 10.32
CA LYS A 68 28.28 0.61 9.83
C LYS A 68 28.74 -0.68 9.12
N SER A 69 28.38 -1.83 9.67
CA SER A 69 28.71 -3.15 9.12
C SER A 69 28.00 -3.39 7.79
N LEU A 70 26.68 -3.18 7.74
CA LEU A 70 25.88 -3.31 6.52
C LEU A 70 26.43 -2.41 5.39
N ASN A 71 26.79 -1.16 5.69
CA ASN A 71 27.40 -0.27 4.71
C ASN A 71 28.74 -0.78 4.17
N ARG A 72 29.58 -1.42 5.00
CA ARG A 72 30.86 -2.00 4.57
C ARG A 72 30.67 -3.17 3.62
N HIS A 73 29.67 -3.99 3.90
CA HIS A 73 29.26 -5.12 3.06
C HIS A 73 28.37 -4.70 1.88
N GLN A 74 28.18 -3.39 1.66
CA GLN A 74 27.34 -2.84 0.58
C GLN A 74 25.89 -3.35 0.61
N ILE A 75 25.38 -3.67 1.79
CA ILE A 75 24.02 -4.15 1.99
C ILE A 75 23.09 -2.96 2.17
N GLU A 76 22.16 -2.79 1.22
CA GLU A 76 21.16 -1.75 1.26
C GLU A 76 20.04 -2.07 2.26
N VAL A 77 19.82 -1.15 3.21
CA VAL A 77 18.66 -1.18 4.10
C VAL A 77 17.45 -0.62 3.33
N PRO A 78 16.41 -1.44 3.08
CA PRO A 78 15.28 -1.00 2.28
C PRO A 78 14.50 0.08 3.05
N PHE A 79 14.22 1.19 2.37
CA PHE A 79 13.15 2.10 2.79
C PHE A 79 11.79 1.46 2.48
N PRO A 80 10.70 1.83 3.17
CA PRO A 80 9.37 1.39 2.80
C PRO A 80 9.11 1.71 1.33
N GLN A 81 8.99 0.67 0.49
CA GLN A 81 8.68 0.85 -0.92
C GLN A 81 7.16 0.89 -1.06
N ARG A 82 6.66 1.86 -1.80
CA ARG A 82 5.27 1.90 -2.27
C ARG A 82 5.32 1.84 -3.77
N ASP A 83 4.86 0.74 -4.34
CA ASP A 83 4.70 0.62 -5.78
C ASP A 83 3.47 1.43 -6.22
N LEU A 84 3.70 2.42 -7.07
CA LEU A 84 2.63 3.23 -7.65
C LEU A 84 2.30 2.67 -9.05
N ASN A 85 1.34 1.75 -9.10
CA ASN A 85 0.84 1.21 -10.37
C ASN A 85 -0.18 2.18 -10.99
N LEU A 86 0.31 3.17 -11.75
CA LEU A 86 -0.54 4.13 -12.46
C LEU A 86 -1.04 3.51 -13.77
N ARG A 87 -2.31 3.06 -13.78
CA ARG A 87 -2.99 2.58 -14.99
C ARG A 87 -3.98 3.64 -15.48
N SER A 88 -3.60 4.38 -16.51
CA SER A 88 -4.48 5.34 -17.18
C SER A 88 -4.21 5.35 -18.69
N PRO A 89 -5.23 5.10 -19.54
CA PRO A 89 -5.09 5.19 -20.99
C PRO A 89 -4.68 6.60 -21.47
N LEU A 90 -4.97 7.62 -20.67
CA LEU A 90 -4.55 9.00 -20.94
C LEU A 90 -3.07 9.21 -20.62
N LEU A 91 -2.56 8.56 -19.58
CA LEU A 91 -1.14 8.63 -19.20
C LEU A 91 -0.27 7.95 -20.26
N GLU A 92 -0.70 6.81 -20.80
CA GLU A 92 0.01 6.15 -21.90
C GLU A 92 0.10 7.03 -23.15
N LYS A 93 -1.02 7.67 -23.54
CA LYS A 93 -1.04 8.62 -24.65
C LYS A 93 -0.16 9.84 -24.38
N PHE A 94 -0.19 10.37 -23.16
CA PHE A 94 0.61 11.51 -22.74
C PHE A 94 2.12 11.17 -22.78
N ILE A 95 2.53 10.08 -22.13
CA ILE A 95 3.90 9.56 -22.12
C ILE A 95 4.41 9.39 -23.56
N ASN A 96 3.64 8.70 -24.41
CA ASN A 96 4.02 8.49 -25.81
C ASN A 96 4.15 9.80 -26.59
N SER A 97 3.28 10.79 -26.35
CA SER A 97 3.37 12.11 -26.99
C SER A 97 4.58 12.93 -26.52
N TRP A 98 4.92 12.83 -25.23
CA TRP A 98 6.03 13.55 -24.61
C TRP A 98 7.39 13.04 -25.12
N PHE A 99 7.56 11.72 -25.23
CA PHE A 99 8.78 11.10 -25.77
C PHE A 99 8.93 11.22 -27.30
N GLN A 100 7.85 11.53 -28.03
CA GLN A 100 7.95 11.87 -29.45
C GLN A 100 8.49 13.28 -29.69
N GLN A 101 8.35 14.17 -28.71
CA GLN A 101 8.71 15.59 -28.82
C GLN A 101 10.04 15.94 -28.12
N HIS A 102 10.53 15.05 -27.25
CA HIS A 102 11.75 15.26 -26.48
C HIS A 102 12.64 14.02 -26.51
N ASP A 103 13.91 14.20 -26.89
CA ASP A 103 14.93 13.17 -26.72
C ASP A 103 15.13 12.87 -25.23
N LEU A 104 15.27 11.58 -24.91
CA LEU A 104 15.61 11.13 -23.55
C LEU A 104 16.92 11.78 -23.09
N PRO A 105 17.00 12.30 -21.86
CA PRO A 105 18.28 12.66 -21.28
C PRO A 105 19.16 11.41 -21.19
N ASP A 106 20.43 11.59 -21.58
CA ASP A 106 21.40 10.53 -21.86
C ASP A 106 21.43 9.43 -20.78
N GLY A 107 21.17 8.18 -21.18
CA GLY A 107 21.14 7.01 -20.30
C GLY A 107 19.77 6.62 -19.70
N GLY A 108 18.70 7.36 -19.97
CA GLY A 108 17.34 6.98 -19.57
C GLY A 108 16.80 5.78 -20.38
N LYS A 109 16.33 4.73 -19.71
CA LYS A 109 15.64 3.61 -20.37
C LYS A 109 14.31 4.09 -20.97
N HIS A 110 14.00 3.67 -22.19
CA HIS A 110 12.75 3.99 -22.85
C HIS A 110 11.56 3.39 -22.06
N PRO A 111 10.41 4.09 -21.91
CA PRO A 111 9.29 3.64 -21.07
C PRO A 111 8.77 2.25 -21.42
N GLN A 112 8.87 1.85 -22.69
CA GLN A 112 8.46 0.52 -23.13
C GLN A 112 9.27 -0.59 -22.46
N GLU A 113 10.55 -0.38 -22.13
CA GLU A 113 11.35 -1.36 -21.38
C GLU A 113 10.97 -1.41 -19.89
N ILE A 114 10.54 -0.29 -19.31
CA ILE A 114 10.10 -0.20 -17.91
C ILE A 114 8.71 -0.83 -17.73
N LEU A 115 7.79 -0.56 -18.66
CA LEU A 115 6.41 -1.07 -18.65
C LEU A 115 6.33 -2.58 -18.98
N THR A 116 7.32 -3.11 -19.70
CA THR A 116 7.34 -4.56 -20.04
C THR A 116 7.74 -5.43 -18.84
N ILE A 117 8.48 -4.89 -17.86
CA ILE A 117 8.91 -5.63 -16.66
C ILE A 117 7.73 -5.86 -15.67
N THR A 118 6.69 -5.02 -15.71
CA THR A 118 5.51 -5.10 -14.81
C THR A 118 4.23 -5.61 -15.49
N SER A 119 4.34 -6.13 -16.71
CA SER A 119 3.21 -6.69 -17.48
C SER A 119 2.79 -8.06 -16.94
N GLU A 120 2.25 -8.12 -15.73
CA GLU A 120 1.21 -9.11 -15.48
C GLU A 120 -0.05 -8.68 -16.25
N LYS A 121 -0.62 -9.62 -17.01
CA LYS A 121 -1.90 -9.40 -17.69
C LYS A 121 -2.90 -8.85 -16.66
N PRO A 122 -3.69 -7.80 -17.00
CA PRO A 122 -4.65 -7.24 -16.07
C PRO A 122 -5.51 -8.35 -15.50
N THR A 123 -5.61 -8.39 -14.18
CA THR A 123 -6.50 -9.35 -13.51
C THR A 123 -7.93 -9.12 -14.00
N LEU A 124 -8.77 -10.15 -13.95
CA LEU A 124 -10.16 -10.08 -14.44
C LEU A 124 -10.91 -8.87 -13.83
N LEU A 125 -10.66 -8.60 -12.54
CA LEU A 125 -11.19 -7.46 -11.79
C LEU A 125 -10.78 -6.10 -12.38
N GLU A 126 -9.50 -5.92 -12.71
CA GLU A 126 -9.00 -4.66 -13.30
C GLU A 126 -9.56 -4.42 -14.71
N ALA A 127 -9.72 -5.50 -15.50
CA ALA A 127 -10.33 -5.42 -16.82
C ALA A 127 -11.83 -5.08 -16.76
N GLU A 128 -12.52 -5.47 -15.69
CA GLU A 128 -13.92 -5.08 -15.45
C GLU A 128 -14.04 -3.63 -14.98
N LEU A 129 -13.20 -3.20 -14.04
CA LEU A 129 -13.17 -1.81 -13.54
C LEU A 129 -12.84 -0.80 -14.66
N ALA A 130 -11.96 -1.16 -15.60
CA ALA A 130 -11.58 -0.28 -16.71
C ALA A 130 -12.73 -0.02 -17.71
N LYS A 131 -13.77 -0.85 -17.72
CA LYS A 131 -14.94 -0.67 -18.60
C LYS A 131 -15.99 0.27 -18.01
N VAL A 132 -15.89 0.59 -16.73
CA VAL A 132 -16.91 1.40 -16.03
C VAL A 132 -16.61 2.87 -16.21
N ASP A 133 -17.56 3.60 -16.82
CA ASP A 133 -17.57 5.06 -16.84
C ASP A 133 -18.02 5.58 -15.47
N ILE A 134 -17.14 6.30 -14.80
CA ILE A 134 -17.30 6.69 -13.40
C ILE A 134 -18.19 7.93 -13.27
N GLU A 135 -18.18 8.82 -14.26
CA GLU A 135 -19.06 9.99 -14.25
C GLU A 135 -20.51 9.55 -14.47
N GLU A 136 -20.73 8.67 -15.44
CA GLU A 136 -22.06 8.10 -15.70
C GLU A 136 -22.55 7.25 -14.51
N LEU A 137 -21.67 6.46 -13.90
CA LEU A 137 -21.99 5.68 -12.70
C LEU A 137 -22.50 6.59 -11.57
N VAL A 138 -21.77 7.66 -11.25
CA VAL A 138 -22.13 8.59 -10.16
C VAL A 138 -23.45 9.30 -10.46
N GLN A 139 -23.67 9.72 -11.70
CA GLN A 139 -24.94 10.32 -12.12
C GLN A 139 -26.12 9.35 -11.91
N ARG A 140 -25.95 8.07 -12.27
CA ARG A 140 -26.97 7.03 -12.06
C ARG A 140 -27.18 6.73 -10.58
N MET A 141 -26.11 6.66 -9.78
CA MET A 141 -26.20 6.46 -8.33
C MET A 141 -26.98 7.57 -7.64
N ARG A 142 -26.88 8.82 -8.10
CA ARG A 142 -27.62 9.98 -7.55
C ARG A 142 -28.99 10.20 -8.20
N GLY A 143 -29.34 9.40 -9.21
CA GLY A 143 -30.60 9.50 -9.93
C GLY A 143 -31.79 8.95 -9.13
N SER A 144 -33.00 9.08 -9.68
CA SER A 144 -34.23 8.59 -9.04
C SER A 144 -34.31 7.07 -8.86
N GLU A 145 -33.57 6.31 -9.68
CA GLU A 145 -33.41 4.86 -9.53
C GLU A 145 -32.07 4.48 -8.89
N GLY A 146 -31.39 5.45 -8.28
CA GLY A 146 -30.08 5.31 -7.67
C GLY A 146 -30.11 4.75 -6.26
N VAL A 147 -29.05 5.03 -5.50
CA VAL A 147 -28.99 4.70 -4.07
C VAL A 147 -29.91 5.62 -3.27
N GLU A 148 -30.45 5.14 -2.14
CA GLU A 148 -31.41 5.92 -1.36
C GLU A 148 -30.71 6.99 -0.50
N ILE A 149 -30.57 8.19 -1.06
CA ILE A 149 -29.99 9.36 -0.38
C ILE A 149 -31.07 10.05 0.46
N LYS A 150 -30.93 9.99 1.79
CA LYS A 150 -31.83 10.66 2.74
C LYS A 150 -31.17 10.92 4.08
N ASP A 151 -31.79 11.79 4.87
CA ASP A 151 -31.37 12.06 6.24
C ASP A 151 -31.66 10.84 7.13
N ARG A 152 -30.65 10.38 7.87
CA ARG A 152 -30.78 9.23 8.78
C ARG A 152 -30.34 9.58 10.19
N TYR A 153 -31.06 9.06 11.18
CA TYR A 153 -30.71 9.19 12.60
C TYR A 153 -30.05 7.92 13.09
N TYR A 154 -28.88 8.04 13.73
CA TYR A 154 -28.23 6.92 14.41
C TYR A 154 -27.60 7.38 15.73
N ARG A 155 -27.91 6.66 16.81
CA ARG A 155 -27.44 6.96 18.17
C ARG A 155 -27.55 8.45 18.56
N ARG A 156 -28.75 9.03 18.38
CA ARG A 156 -29.08 10.45 18.67
C ARG A 156 -28.37 11.49 17.78
N ASN A 157 -27.58 11.08 16.79
CA ASN A 157 -26.99 11.97 15.81
C ASN A 157 -27.77 11.93 14.49
N LEU A 158 -27.94 13.09 13.86
CA LEU A 158 -28.53 13.25 12.53
C LEU A 158 -27.41 13.27 11.49
N TYR A 159 -27.55 12.43 10.47
CA TYR A 159 -26.64 12.36 9.33
C TYR A 159 -27.43 12.72 8.07
N PRO A 160 -27.32 13.98 7.58
CA PRO A 160 -28.06 14.42 6.42
C PRO A 160 -27.53 13.78 5.14
N ALA A 161 -28.41 13.65 4.12
CA ALA A 161 -28.08 13.26 2.75
C ALA A 161 -27.07 12.09 2.63
N CYS A 162 -27.27 11.02 3.41
CA CYS A 162 -26.40 9.84 3.36
C CYS A 162 -27.09 8.68 2.64
N PHE A 163 -26.33 7.64 2.30
CA PHE A 163 -26.81 6.35 1.84
C PHE A 163 -26.10 5.22 2.61
N ILE A 164 -26.64 4.01 2.55
CA ILE A 164 -26.11 2.85 3.28
C ILE A 164 -25.18 2.04 2.37
N GLY A 165 -24.02 1.62 2.90
CA GLY A 165 -23.02 0.84 2.18
C GLY A 165 -23.57 -0.45 1.55
N ALA A 166 -24.28 -1.26 2.35
CA ALA A 166 -24.88 -2.50 1.87
C ALA A 166 -25.91 -2.29 0.74
N GLU A 167 -26.76 -1.25 0.84
CA GLU A 167 -27.73 -0.90 -0.21
C GLU A 167 -27.02 -0.45 -1.49
N ALA A 168 -25.90 0.27 -1.36
CA ALA A 168 -25.10 0.68 -2.50
C ALA A 168 -24.40 -0.51 -3.19
N VAL A 169 -23.91 -1.49 -2.43
CA VAL A 169 -23.32 -2.72 -2.98
C VAL A 169 -24.35 -3.51 -3.77
N GLU A 170 -25.53 -3.73 -3.18
CA GLU A 170 -26.63 -4.41 -3.86
C GLU A 170 -27.02 -3.70 -5.16
N TRP A 171 -27.14 -2.36 -5.12
CA TRP A 171 -27.44 -1.55 -6.28
C TRP A 171 -26.36 -1.66 -7.37
N LEU A 172 -25.07 -1.63 -6.99
CA LEU A 172 -23.94 -1.74 -7.91
C LEU A 172 -23.95 -3.10 -8.61
N MET A 173 -24.12 -4.19 -7.85
CA MET A 173 -24.19 -5.55 -8.41
C MET A 173 -25.33 -5.69 -9.43
N GLN A 174 -26.51 -5.14 -9.12
CA GLN A 174 -27.67 -5.21 -10.01
C GLN A 174 -27.52 -4.34 -11.27
N LYS A 175 -27.07 -3.08 -11.14
CA LYS A 175 -27.05 -2.13 -12.26
C LYS A 175 -25.82 -2.25 -13.15
N GLN A 176 -24.68 -2.70 -12.59
CA GLN A 176 -23.45 -2.96 -13.36
C GLN A 176 -23.30 -4.44 -13.75
N ASN A 177 -24.22 -5.31 -13.32
CA ASN A 177 -24.17 -6.76 -13.55
C ASN A 177 -22.79 -7.33 -13.18
N CYS A 178 -22.28 -6.92 -12.01
CA CYS A 178 -20.95 -7.25 -11.54
C CYS A 178 -20.98 -8.10 -10.26
N THR A 179 -19.85 -8.72 -9.91
CA THR A 179 -19.75 -9.51 -8.68
C THR A 179 -19.66 -8.61 -7.45
N TRP A 180 -19.83 -9.22 -6.28
CA TRP A 180 -19.69 -8.54 -5.00
C TRP A 180 -18.30 -7.89 -4.85
N GLU A 181 -17.24 -8.60 -5.26
CA GLU A 181 -15.85 -8.11 -5.20
C GLU A 181 -15.66 -6.87 -6.08
N VAL A 182 -16.29 -6.84 -7.26
CA VAL A 182 -16.24 -5.70 -8.18
C VAL A 182 -17.02 -4.52 -7.59
N ALA A 183 -18.17 -4.75 -6.96
CA ALA A 183 -18.95 -3.71 -6.32
C ALA A 183 -18.19 -3.07 -5.13
N ILE A 184 -17.50 -3.86 -4.31
CA ILE A 184 -16.62 -3.35 -3.25
C ILE A 184 -15.48 -2.52 -3.85
N ALA A 185 -14.79 -3.06 -4.86
CA ALA A 185 -13.68 -2.35 -5.51
C ALA A 185 -14.12 -1.04 -6.17
N LEU A 186 -15.33 -0.98 -6.76
CA LEU A 186 -15.91 0.25 -7.28
C LEU A 186 -16.17 1.27 -6.16
N GLY A 187 -16.74 0.84 -5.04
CA GLY A 187 -16.97 1.73 -3.90
C GLY A 187 -15.66 2.26 -3.30
N GLU A 188 -14.64 1.42 -3.16
CA GLU A 188 -13.29 1.83 -2.73
C GLU A 188 -12.65 2.81 -3.72
N LEU A 189 -12.80 2.57 -5.03
CA LEU A 189 -12.32 3.47 -6.08
C LEU A 189 -13.00 4.85 -6.00
N LEU A 190 -14.31 4.88 -5.72
CA LEU A 190 -15.07 6.12 -5.57
C LEU A 190 -14.65 6.90 -4.31
N ILE A 191 -14.30 6.22 -3.21
CA ILE A 191 -13.71 6.86 -2.02
C ILE A 191 -12.31 7.39 -2.33
N ALA A 192 -11.45 6.58 -2.97
CA ALA A 192 -10.08 6.96 -3.33
C ALA A 192 -10.04 8.19 -4.26
N ARG A 193 -11.06 8.35 -5.11
CA ARG A 193 -11.23 9.52 -5.99
C ARG A 193 -11.90 10.72 -5.33
N GLN A 194 -12.18 10.66 -4.02
CA GLN A 194 -12.88 11.71 -3.28
C GLN A 194 -14.23 12.09 -3.90
N ILE A 195 -14.95 11.09 -4.41
CA ILE A 195 -16.33 11.27 -4.88
C ILE A 195 -17.30 10.96 -3.73
N LEU A 196 -16.97 9.93 -2.95
CA LEU A 196 -17.69 9.50 -1.76
C LEU A 196 -16.79 9.61 -0.54
N HIS A 197 -17.38 9.76 0.65
CA HIS A 197 -16.69 9.53 1.91
C HIS A 197 -17.61 8.83 2.90
N HIS A 198 -17.00 8.14 3.86
CA HIS A 198 -17.73 7.65 5.03
C HIS A 198 -18.09 8.83 5.94
N VAL A 199 -19.30 8.86 6.46
CA VAL A 199 -19.81 10.01 7.24
C VAL A 199 -19.13 10.15 8.61
N THR A 200 -18.52 9.07 9.14
CA THR A 200 -17.73 9.10 10.39
C THR A 200 -16.25 8.73 10.18
N ASP A 201 -15.67 9.10 9.03
CA ASP A 201 -14.22 9.03 8.74
C ASP A 201 -13.58 7.62 8.71
N GLN A 202 -14.32 6.57 8.31
CA GLN A 202 -13.67 5.31 7.93
C GLN A 202 -13.15 5.41 6.50
N GLN A 203 -11.91 4.95 6.25
CA GLN A 203 -11.24 5.07 4.95
C GLN A 203 -11.62 3.98 3.93
N SER A 204 -12.37 2.94 4.33
CA SER A 204 -12.73 1.80 3.48
C SER A 204 -14.22 1.77 3.15
N PHE A 205 -14.58 1.38 1.92
CA PHE A 205 -15.94 1.06 1.55
C PHE A 205 -16.30 -0.36 2.00
N ARG A 206 -17.49 -0.57 2.57
CA ARG A 206 -17.92 -1.87 3.10
C ARG A 206 -19.38 -2.14 2.82
N ASP A 207 -19.67 -3.40 2.54
CA ASP A 207 -21.02 -3.98 2.50
C ASP A 207 -21.55 -4.18 3.93
N ASP A 208 -21.93 -3.08 4.58
CA ASP A 208 -22.44 -3.07 5.96
C ASP A 208 -23.41 -1.89 6.15
N TYR A 209 -24.08 -1.84 7.31
CA TYR A 209 -24.94 -0.73 7.74
C TYR A 209 -24.10 0.48 8.18
N LEU A 210 -23.30 1.00 7.25
CA LEU A 210 -22.44 2.16 7.38
C LEU A 210 -22.94 3.28 6.47
N PHE A 211 -22.75 4.53 6.91
CA PHE A 211 -23.26 5.69 6.19
C PHE A 211 -22.16 6.33 5.36
N TYR A 212 -22.48 6.53 4.08
CA TYR A 212 -21.64 7.20 3.11
C TYR A 212 -22.36 8.41 2.53
N ARG A 213 -21.60 9.38 2.04
CA ARG A 213 -22.11 10.61 1.43
C ARG A 213 -21.26 10.97 0.22
N PHE A 214 -21.90 11.58 -0.78
CA PHE A 214 -21.19 12.19 -1.89
C PHE A 214 -20.62 13.54 -1.45
N TYR A 215 -19.37 13.84 -1.80
CA TYR A 215 -18.78 15.16 -1.50
C TYR A 215 -19.59 16.31 -2.11
N ALA A 216 -20.27 16.07 -3.24
CA ALA A 216 -21.16 17.05 -3.86
C ALA A 216 -22.41 17.40 -3.02
N ASP A 217 -22.73 16.60 -2.00
CA ASP A 217 -23.83 16.80 -1.05
C ASP A 217 -23.33 17.31 0.32
N GLU A 218 -22.04 17.60 0.48
CA GLU A 218 -21.54 18.33 1.66
C GLU A 218 -22.03 19.78 1.63
N GLN A 219 -22.58 20.22 2.77
CA GLN A 219 -23.04 21.60 3.02
C GLN A 219 -22.10 22.30 4.00
#